data_AF-A0AAW3X217-F1
#
_entry.id   AF-A0AAW3X217-F1
#
_cell.length_a   1.000
_cell.length_b   1.000
_cell.length_c   1.000
_cell.angle_alpha   90.00
_cell.angle_beta   90.00
_cell.angle_gamma   90.00
#
_symmetry.space_group_name_H-M   'P 1'
#
loop_
_entity.id
_entity.type
_entity.pdbx_description
1 polymer ?
#
loop_
_entity_poly.entity_id
_entity_poly.type
_entity_poly.pdbx_seq_one_letter_code
_entity_poly.pdbx_strand_id
1 'polypeptide(L)'
;MRKSIHFAENTCLERIASRKEAVNNTSGHRGVYRRENGKWRASIGFQGKVYNLGTFVDYEDAVKARLEAEKKYYDTFLEQYQNRTK
;
A
#
# COMPACT_ATOMS: atom_id res chain seq x y z
N MET A 1 4.86 21.64 -13.54
CA MET A 1 3.56 20.98 -13.81
C MET A 1 3.03 20.40 -12.50
N ARG A 2 1.91 20.89 -11.98
CA ARG A 2 1.25 20.28 -10.82
C ARG A 2 0.55 19.03 -11.35
N LYS A 3 1.06 17.84 -11.06
CA LYS A 3 0.34 16.59 -11.38
C LYS A 3 -1.00 16.65 -10.64
N SER A 4 -2.08 16.55 -11.39
CA SER A 4 -3.43 16.48 -10.85
C SER A 4 -3.50 15.25 -9.94
N ILE A 5 -3.48 15.47 -8.64
CA ILE A 5 -3.62 14.39 -7.66
C ILE A 5 -5.05 13.86 -7.74
N HIS A 6 -5.23 12.77 -8.47
CA HIS A 6 -6.53 12.11 -8.56
C HIS A 6 -6.79 11.32 -7.27
N PHE A 7 -7.76 11.82 -6.50
CA PHE A 7 -8.31 11.10 -5.37
C PHE A 7 -9.52 10.30 -5.86
N ALA A 8 -9.43 8.99 -5.78
CA ALA A 8 -10.58 8.11 -5.96
C ALA A 8 -10.92 7.51 -4.58
N GLU A 9 -12.14 7.80 -4.11
CA GLU A 9 -12.68 7.28 -2.85
C GLU A 9 -11.73 7.41 -1.64
N ASN A 10 -11.21 8.62 -1.38
CA ASN A 10 -10.28 8.89 -0.27
C ASN A 10 -8.90 8.19 -0.40
N THR A 11 -8.57 7.68 -1.58
CA THR A 11 -7.23 7.16 -1.90
C THR A 11 -6.59 7.98 -3.01
N CYS A 12 -5.36 8.42 -2.80
CA CYS A 12 -4.58 9.04 -3.89
C CYS A 12 -4.09 7.96 -4.85
N LEU A 13 -4.63 7.92 -6.07
CA LEU A 13 -4.19 7.00 -7.12
C LEU A 13 -2.71 7.16 -7.45
N GLU A 14 -2.19 8.39 -7.48
CA GLU A 14 -0.77 8.63 -7.75
C GLU A 14 0.13 8.08 -6.64
N ARG A 15 -0.37 8.01 -5.41
CA ARG A 15 0.37 7.47 -4.26
C ARG A 15 0.42 5.94 -4.28
N ILE A 16 -0.65 5.34 -4.78
CA ILE A 16 -0.78 3.91 -5.07
C ILE A 16 0.13 3.52 -6.25
N ALA A 17 0.02 4.26 -7.35
CA ALA A 17 0.70 4.00 -8.61
C ALA A 17 2.19 4.31 -8.56
N SER A 18 2.59 5.35 -7.81
CA SER A 18 4.00 5.72 -7.70
C SER A 18 4.82 4.62 -7.02
N ARG A 19 4.20 3.72 -6.24
CA ARG A 19 4.84 2.64 -5.44
C ARG A 19 6.09 3.09 -4.68
N LYS A 20 6.25 4.40 -4.52
CA LYS A 20 7.53 5.00 -4.18
C LYS A 20 7.70 4.87 -2.68
N GLU A 21 8.82 4.29 -2.33
CA GLU A 21 9.25 4.19 -0.96
C GLU A 21 9.43 5.59 -0.40
N ALA A 22 8.96 5.79 0.84
CA ALA A 22 9.22 7.06 1.50
C ALA A 22 10.72 7.17 1.73
N VAL A 23 11.33 8.30 1.35
CA VAL A 23 12.78 8.54 1.49
C VAL A 23 13.26 8.39 2.94
N ASN A 24 12.36 8.54 3.92
CA ASN A 24 12.65 8.41 5.34
C ASN A 24 12.42 6.99 5.90
N ASN A 25 12.35 5.96 5.03
CA ASN A 25 12.11 4.59 5.49
C ASN A 25 13.37 3.99 6.13
N THR A 26 13.33 3.81 7.44
CA THR A 26 14.32 3.00 8.18
C THR A 26 14.22 1.50 7.86
N SER A 27 13.07 1.06 7.34
CA SER A 27 12.74 -0.35 7.08
C SER A 27 12.86 -0.78 5.62
N GLY A 28 13.09 0.16 4.68
CA GLY A 28 13.22 -0.18 3.26
C GLY A 28 11.98 -0.71 2.55
N HIS A 29 10.77 -0.60 3.14
CA HIS A 29 9.52 -0.76 2.38
C HIS A 29 8.38 0.02 3.00
N ARG A 30 7.55 0.65 2.18
CA ARG A 30 6.41 1.43 2.67
C ARG A 30 5.34 0.51 3.29
N GLY A 31 4.87 0.87 4.49
CA GLY A 31 3.79 0.15 5.18
C GLY A 31 4.24 -1.16 5.81
N VAL A 32 5.54 -1.46 5.78
CA VAL A 32 6.20 -2.54 6.50
C VAL A 32 7.09 -1.91 7.56
N TYR A 33 6.91 -2.30 8.82
CA TYR A 33 7.70 -1.75 9.93
C TYR A 33 7.99 -2.83 10.96
N ARG A 34 9.18 -2.76 11.56
CA ARG A 34 9.60 -3.66 12.64
C ARG A 34 8.98 -3.23 13.96
N ARG A 35 8.45 -4.20 14.72
CA ARG A 35 7.91 -4.03 16.08
C ARG A 35 9.01 -4.28 17.11
N GLU A 36 8.80 -3.82 18.34
CA GLU A 36 9.72 -4.09 19.47
C GLU A 36 9.91 -5.60 19.72
N ASN A 37 8.89 -6.41 19.43
CA ASN A 37 8.95 -7.87 19.52
C ASN A 37 9.82 -8.54 18.42
N GLY A 38 10.59 -7.76 17.64
CA GLY A 38 11.41 -8.25 16.51
C GLY A 38 10.63 -8.66 15.25
N LYS A 39 9.29 -8.73 15.32
CA LYS A 39 8.42 -9.09 14.20
C LYS A 39 8.17 -7.92 13.26
N TRP A 40 7.96 -8.21 11.99
CA TRP A 40 7.61 -7.27 10.93
C TRP A 40 6.11 -7.18 10.74
N ARG A 41 5.54 -5.97 10.80
CA ARG A 41 4.11 -5.75 10.57
C ARG A 41 3.91 -5.15 9.20
N ALA A 42 3.05 -5.77 8.40
CA ALA A 42 2.60 -5.23 7.11
C ALA A 42 1.20 -4.64 7.23
N SER A 43 1.01 -3.45 6.69
CA SER A 43 -0.28 -2.76 6.69
C SER A 43 -0.47 -2.00 5.38
N ILE A 44 -1.71 -1.84 4.94
CA ILE A 44 -2.10 -1.10 3.73
C ILE A 44 -3.17 -0.07 3.99
N GLY A 45 -2.88 1.18 3.61
CA GLY A 45 -3.85 2.27 3.63
C GLY A 45 -4.57 2.33 2.30
N PHE A 46 -5.86 2.03 2.30
CA PHE A 46 -6.72 2.05 1.12
C PHE A 46 -8.11 2.62 1.48
N GLN A 47 -8.64 3.50 0.64
CA GLN A 47 -9.91 4.24 0.83
C GLN A 47 -10.04 4.95 2.20
N GLY A 48 -8.95 5.58 2.65
CA GLY A 48 -8.92 6.23 3.97
C GLY A 48 -8.96 5.27 5.17
N LYS A 49 -8.96 3.95 4.93
CA LYS A 49 -8.88 2.92 5.96
C LYS A 49 -7.51 2.24 5.95
N VAL A 50 -7.04 1.84 7.13
CA VAL A 50 -5.80 1.08 7.26
C VAL A 50 -6.16 -0.38 7.51
N TYR A 51 -5.85 -1.23 6.55
CA TYR A 51 -5.99 -2.67 6.63
C TYR A 51 -4.68 -3.27 7.13
N ASN A 52 -4.75 -4.08 8.18
CA ASN A 52 -3.58 -4.78 8.67
C ASN A 52 -3.46 -6.13 7.97
N LEU A 53 -2.36 -6.34 7.26
CA LEU A 53 -2.14 -7.54 6.44
C LEU A 53 -1.61 -8.71 7.25
N GLY A 54 -0.91 -8.41 8.35
CA GLY A 54 -0.40 -9.40 9.26
C GLY A 54 0.88 -8.94 9.95
N THR A 55 1.39 -9.83 10.78
CA THR A 55 2.72 -9.74 11.38
C THR A 55 3.50 -11.00 11.04
N PHE A 56 4.71 -10.80 10.56
CA PHE A 56 5.61 -11.82 10.03
C PHE A 56 6.92 -11.78 10.81
N VAL A 57 7.65 -12.90 10.79
CA VAL A 57 8.97 -12.98 11.45
C VAL A 57 10.04 -12.41 10.52
N ASP A 58 9.87 -12.65 9.22
CA ASP A 58 10.79 -12.21 8.17
C ASP A 58 10.31 -10.94 7.48
N TYR A 59 11.27 -10.10 7.13
CA TYR A 59 11.01 -8.86 6.40
C TYR A 59 10.45 -9.15 5.00
N GLU A 60 11.02 -10.12 4.29
CA GLU A 60 10.61 -10.49 2.94
C GLU A 60 9.15 -10.96 2.91
N ASP A 61 8.72 -11.72 3.92
CA ASP A 61 7.35 -12.21 4.01
C ASP A 61 6.36 -11.06 4.26
N ALA A 62 6.75 -10.07 5.08
CA ALA A 62 5.97 -8.84 5.26
C ALA A 62 5.86 -8.00 3.98
N VAL A 63 6.94 -7.90 3.21
CA VAL A 63 6.94 -7.23 1.89
C VAL A 63 6.08 -7.98 0.89
N LYS A 64 6.16 -9.31 0.87
CA LYS A 64 5.34 -10.16 0.00
C LYS A 64 3.86 -10.01 0.31
N ALA A 65 3.47 -10.09 1.58
CA ALA A 65 2.08 -9.86 2.00
C ALA A 65 1.59 -8.46 1.61
N ARG A 66 2.48 -7.46 1.69
CA ARG A 66 2.19 -6.11 1.21
C ARG A 66 1.95 -6.08 -0.30
N LEU A 67 2.81 -6.67 -1.11
CA LEU A 67 2.67 -6.76 -2.57
C LEU A 67 1.39 -7.50 -2.99
N GLU A 68 1.06 -8.60 -2.32
CA GLU A 68 -0.16 -9.36 -2.56
C GLU A 68 -1.42 -8.55 -2.25
N ALA A 69 -1.40 -7.81 -1.14
CA ALA A 69 -2.48 -6.89 -0.82
C ALA A 69 -2.59 -5.76 -1.86
N GLU A 70 -1.47 -5.20 -2.30
CA GLU A 70 -1.48 -4.17 -3.35
C GLU A 70 -2.11 -4.71 -4.64
N LYS A 71 -1.79 -5.94 -5.03
CA LYS A 71 -2.46 -6.59 -6.16
C LYS A 71 -3.96 -6.78 -5.86
N LYS A 72 -4.34 -7.31 -4.70
CA LYS A 72 -5.74 -7.58 -4.39
C LYS A 72 -6.60 -6.32 -4.28
N TYR A 73 -6.10 -5.27 -3.62
CA TYR A 73 -6.88 -4.05 -3.39
C TYR A 73 -6.78 -3.10 -4.58
N TYR A 74 -5.59 -2.86 -5.12
CA TYR A 74 -5.43 -1.89 -6.20
C TYR A 74 -5.90 -2.41 -7.55
N ASP A 75 -5.64 -3.67 -7.89
CA ASP A 75 -6.04 -4.24 -9.18
C ASP A 75 -7.58 -4.27 -9.27
N THR A 76 -8.25 -4.79 -8.23
CA THR A 76 -9.72 -4.74 -8.11
C THR A 76 -10.26 -3.31 -8.12
N PHE A 77 -9.58 -2.35 -7.51
CA PHE A 77 -10.00 -0.95 -7.53
C PHE A 77 -9.83 -0.30 -8.91
N LEU A 78 -8.73 -0.59 -9.60
CA LEU A 78 -8.46 -0.08 -10.95
C LEU A 78 -9.50 -0.63 -11.93
N GLU A 79 -9.84 -1.92 -11.85
CA GLU A 79 -10.89 -2.53 -12.67
C GLU A 79 -12.25 -1.87 -12.41
N GLN A 80 -12.63 -1.68 -11.14
CA GLN A 80 -13.89 -1.00 -10.80
C GLN A 80 -13.91 0.45 -11.29
N TYR A 81 -12.79 1.17 -11.15
CA TYR A 81 -12.69 2.55 -11.62
C TYR A 81 -12.79 2.64 -13.14
N GLN A 82 -12.08 1.77 -13.88
CA GLN A 82 -12.16 1.71 -15.35
C GLN A 82 -13.58 1.44 -15.83
N ASN A 83 -14.29 0.50 -15.19
CA ASN A 83 -15.68 0.20 -15.55
C ASN A 83 -16.63 1.37 -15.27
N ARG A 84 -16.36 2.17 -14.22
CA ARG A 84 -17.20 3.31 -13.84
C ARG A 84 -16.98 4.56 -14.68
N THR A 85 -15.79 4.72 -15.27
CA THR A 85 -15.46 5.82 -16.19
C THR A 85 -15.78 5.52 -17.66
N LYS A 86 -16.32 4.33 -17.95
CA LYS A 86 -16.72 3.91 -19.29
C LYS A 86 -18.18 4.30 -19.55
#